data_AF-A0A4V0C1F7-F1
#
_entry.id   AF-A0A4V0C1F7-F1
#
_cell.length_a   1.000
_cell.length_b   1.000
_cell.length_c   1.000
_cell.angle_alpha   90.00
_cell.angle_beta   90.00
_cell.angle_gamma   90.00
#
_symmetry.space_group_name_H-M   'P 1'
#
loop_
_entity.id
_entity.type
_entity.pdbx_description
1 polymer ?
#
loop_
_entity_poly.entity_id
_entity_poly.type
_entity_poly.pdbx_seq_one_letter_code
_entity_poly.pdbx_strand_id
1 'polypeptide(L)' 'MENITSQRPSFVVSEVILNQEGKFTVKDILDKVKTIILDQFDTIDTLKRYIIEKLNSMCDYGLIGRTDVYYFSI' A
#
# COMPACT_ATOMS: atom_id res chain seq x y z
N MET A 1 -21.62 -1.98 -10.29
CA MET A 1 -20.75 -2.83 -9.46
C MET A 1 -19.85 -3.56 -10.42
N GLU A 2 -18.63 -3.08 -10.62
CA GLU A 2 -17.69 -3.67 -11.59
C GLU A 2 -17.13 -5.00 -11.06
N ASN A 3 -17.05 -5.97 -11.98
CA ASN A 3 -16.66 -7.35 -11.73
C ASN A 3 -15.24 -7.48 -11.16
N ILE A 4 -15.12 -8.14 -10.00
CA ILE A 4 -13.90 -8.35 -9.23
C ILE A 4 -13.11 -9.57 -9.76
N THR A 5 -12.71 -9.57 -11.04
CA THR A 5 -11.97 -10.71 -11.62
C THR A 5 -10.62 -10.38 -12.27
N SER A 6 -10.14 -9.13 -12.21
CA SER A 6 -8.70 -8.83 -12.23
C SER A 6 -8.49 -7.39 -11.76
N GLN A 7 -8.67 -7.12 -10.47
CA GLN A 7 -8.35 -5.79 -9.97
C GLN A 7 -6.84 -5.56 -10.14
N ARG A 8 -6.46 -4.57 -10.95
CA ARG A 8 -5.05 -4.28 -11.20
C ARG A 8 -4.38 -3.95 -9.86
N PRO A 9 -3.18 -4.48 -9.56
CA PRO A 9 -2.49 -4.25 -8.30
C PRO A 9 -2.40 -2.77 -7.91
N SER A 10 -2.18 -1.88 -8.90
CA SER A 10 -2.14 -0.44 -8.68
C SER A 10 -3.45 0.12 -8.11
N PHE A 11 -4.61 -0.34 -8.59
CA PHE A 11 -5.90 0.16 -8.09
C PHE A 11 -6.13 -0.31 -6.65
N VAL A 12 -5.92 -1.60 -6.38
CA VAL A 12 -6.09 -2.18 -5.04
C VAL A 12 -5.19 -1.48 -4.03
N VAL A 13 -3.89 -1.35 -4.34
CA VAL A 13 -2.94 -0.71 -3.43
C VAL A 13 -3.29 0.76 -3.22
N SER A 14 -3.69 1.50 -4.26
CA SER A 14 -4.09 2.91 -4.12
C SER A 14 -5.32 3.06 -3.24
N GLU A 15 -6.35 2.24 -3.46
CA GLU A 15 -7.59 2.27 -2.70
C GLU A 15 -7.33 1.94 -1.22
N VAL A 16 -6.55 0.89 -0.95
CA VAL A 16 -6.18 0.53 0.42
C VAL A 16 -5.41 1.63 1.12
N ILE A 17 -4.51 2.35 0.43
CA ILE A 17 -3.77 3.47 1.00
C ILE A 17 -4.70 4.66 1.31
N LEU A 18 -5.54 5.06 0.36
CA LEU A 18 -6.44 6.22 0.50
C LEU A 18 -7.52 6.00 1.56
N ASN A 19 -7.90 4.75 1.81
CA ASN A 19 -8.87 4.38 2.84
C ASN A 19 -8.23 4.17 4.23
N GLN A 20 -6.93 4.47 4.42
CA GLN A 20 -6.36 4.44 5.77
C GLN A 20 -6.78 5.69 6.56
N GLU A 21 -7.19 5.48 7.81
CA GLU A 21 -7.41 6.55 8.77
C GLU A 21 -6.16 6.73 9.64
N GLY A 22 -5.66 7.97 9.71
CA GLY A 22 -4.51 8.30 10.54
C GLY A 22 -3.17 7.77 10.01
N LYS A 23 -2.25 7.46 10.93
CA LYS A 23 -0.90 6.99 10.60
C LYS A 23 -0.93 5.50 10.29
N PHE A 24 -0.21 5.08 9.25
CA PHE A 24 -0.07 3.68 8.87
C PHE A 24 1.38 3.36 8.49
N THR A 25 1.68 2.06 8.43
CA THR A 25 2.97 1.51 8.02
C THR A 25 2.84 0.72 6.73
N VAL A 26 3.97 0.41 6.08
CA VAL A 26 4.00 -0.50 4.92
C VAL A 26 3.42 -1.87 5.27
N LYS A 27 3.60 -2.34 6.52
CA LYS A 27 3.07 -3.61 6.98
C LYS A 27 1.53 -3.60 7.00
N ASP A 28 0.92 -2.52 7.47
CA ASP A 28 -0.54 -2.40 7.52
C ASP A 28 -1.17 -2.47 6.12
N ILE A 29 -0.50 -1.87 5.13
CA ILE A 29 -0.90 -1.96 3.72
C ILE A 29 -0.69 -3.39 3.20
N LEU A 30 0.49 -3.98 3.42
CA LEU A 30 0.83 -5.33 2.97
C LEU A 30 -0.16 -6.37 3.50
N ASP A 31 -0.52 -6.30 4.78
CA ASP A 31 -1.44 -7.23 5.41
C ASP A 31 -2.85 -7.17 4.81
N LYS A 32 -3.29 -6.00 4.32
CA LYS A 32 -4.57 -5.81 3.64
C LYS A 32 -4.55 -6.24 2.17
N VAL A 33 -3.46 -5.98 1.44
CA VAL A 33 -3.40 -6.26 -0.01
C VAL A 33 -2.99 -7.70 -0.33
N LYS A 34 -2.22 -8.36 0.54
CA LYS A 34 -1.74 -9.74 0.29
C LYS A 34 -2.88 -10.76 0.14
N THR A 35 -4.04 -10.49 0.73
CA THR A 35 -5.21 -11.39 0.62
C THR A 35 -5.96 -11.21 -0.71
N ILE A 36 -5.64 -10.16 -1.48
CA ILE A 36 -6.36 -9.75 -2.69
C ILE A 36 -5.55 -9.97 -3.96
N ILE A 37 -4.25 -9.65 -3.93
CA ILE A 37 -3.41 -9.59 -5.14
C ILE A 37 -2.09 -10.36 -5.03
N LEU A 38 -1.85 -11.13 -3.96
CA LEU A 38 -0.56 -11.83 -3.78
C LEU A 38 -0.29 -12.87 -4.89
N ASP A 39 -1.34 -13.49 -5.43
CA ASP A 39 -1.28 -14.43 -6.55
C ASP A 39 -0.76 -13.80 -7.85
N GLN A 40 -0.74 -12.46 -7.94
CA GLN A 40 -0.22 -11.70 -9.06
C GLN A 40 1.27 -11.33 -8.89
N PHE A 41 1.93 -11.81 -7.83
CA PHE A 41 3.34 -11.55 -7.53
C PHE A 41 4.08 -12.85 -7.23
N ASP A 42 5.35 -12.94 -7.62
CA ASP A 42 6.17 -14.14 -7.39
C ASP A 42 6.42 -14.40 -5.90
N THR A 43 6.56 -13.32 -5.11
CA THR A 43 6.88 -13.39 -3.68
C THR A 43 6.23 -12.26 -2.88
N ILE A 44 6.14 -12.45 -1.57
CA ILE A 44 5.74 -11.40 -0.63
C ILE A 44 6.71 -10.20 -0.70
N ASP A 45 8.01 -10.44 -0.91
CA ASP A 45 9.00 -9.37 -1.01
C ASP A 45 8.83 -8.52 -2.27
N THR A 46 8.45 -9.12 -3.41
CA THR A 46 8.12 -8.39 -4.63
C THR A 46 6.88 -7.51 -4.45
N LEU A 47 5.85 -8.04 -3.77
CA LEU A 47 4.65 -7.25 -3.42
C LEU A 47 5.01 -6.10 -2.47
N LYS A 48 5.83 -6.36 -1.45
CA LYS A 48 6.27 -5.32 -0.51
C LYS A 48 7.04 -4.21 -1.21
N ARG A 49 7.96 -4.55 -2.13
CA ARG A 49 8.69 -3.56 -2.93
C ARG A 49 7.74 -2.72 -3.78
N TYR A 50 6.79 -3.36 -4.45
CA TYR A 50 5.76 -2.68 -5.23
C TYR A 50 4.94 -1.68 -4.40
N ILE A 51 4.54 -2.06 -3.18
CA ILE A 51 3.82 -1.16 -2.26
C ILE A 51 4.68 0.06 -1.90
N ILE A 52 5.97 -0.14 -1.61
CA ILE A 52 6.90 0.95 -1.27
C ILE A 52 7.04 1.92 -2.45
N GLU A 53 7.22 1.42 -3.66
CA GLU A 53 7.30 2.25 -4.87
C GLU A 53 6.01 3.05 -5.09
N LYS A 54 4.85 2.40 -4.87
CA LYS A 54 3.55 3.07 -4.98
C LYS A 54 3.38 4.17 -3.93
N LEU A 55 3.75 3.92 -2.67
CA LEU A 55 3.72 4.92 -1.59
C LEU A 55 4.61 6.12 -1.93
N ASN A 56 5.83 5.89 -2.39
CA ASN A 56 6.73 6.96 -2.82
C ASN A 56 6.11 7.80 -3.95
N SER A 57 5.58 7.14 -4.99
CA SER A 57 4.90 7.85 -6.08
C SER A 57 3.71 8.68 -5.58
N MET A 58 2.89 8.14 -4.67
CA MET A 58 1.77 8.89 -4.08
C MET A 58 2.23 10.06 -3.20
N CYS A 59 3.39 9.95 -2.54
CA CYS A 59 4.01 11.07 -1.84
C CYS A 59 4.50 12.14 -2.82
N ASP A 60 5.15 11.75 -3.92
CA ASP A 60 5.66 12.66 -4.95
C ASP A 60 4.53 13.47 -5.61
N TYR A 61 3.35 12.86 -5.76
CA TYR A 61 2.14 13.52 -6.25
C TYR A 61 1.33 14.26 -5.16
N GLY A 62 1.77 14.25 -3.90
CA GLY A 62 1.09 14.93 -2.79
C GLY A 62 -0.24 14.30 -2.36
N LEU A 63 -0.49 13.03 -2.72
CA LEU A 63 -1.71 12.31 -2.35
C LEU A 63 -1.69 11.82 -0.90
N ILE A 64 -0.49 11.54 -0.38
CA ILE A 64 -0.24 11.17 1.02
C ILE A 64 0.99 11.91 1.54
N GLY A 65 1.02 12.17 2.85
CA GLY A 65 2.19 12.74 3.51
C GLY A 65 3.12 11.65 4.03
N ARG A 66 4.44 11.83 3.86
CA ARG A 66 5.45 11.05 4.57
C ARG A 66 5.97 11.88 5.75
N THR A 67 6.05 11.28 6.92
CA THR A 67 6.69 11.89 8.10
C THR A 67 7.96 11.12 8.42
N ASP A 68 9.09 11.81 8.61
CA ASP A 68 10.43 11.22 8.77
C ASP A 68 10.73 10.63 10.17
N VAL A 69 9.72 10.37 11.01
CA VAL A 69 9.93 10.40 12.47
C VAL A 69 10.17 9.03 13.10
N TYR A 70 11.38 8.85 13.68
CA TYR A 70 11.61 7.95 14.82
C TYR A 70 11.13 8.65 16.10
N TYR A 71 10.22 8.02 16.83
CA TYR A 71 9.72 8.51 18.12
C TYR A 71 9.92 7.43 19.19
N PHE A 72 10.66 7.77 20.25
CA PHE A 72 10.52 7.13 21.54
C PHE A 72 9.52 7.93 22.36
N SER A 73 8.46 7.27 22.83
CA SER A 73 7.69 7.80 23.97
C SER A 73 8.51 7.52 25.22
N ILE A 74 8.85 8.59 25.95
CA ILE A 74 9.04 8.47 27.41
C ILE A 74 7.65 8.17 28.01
#